data_AF-A0A9E3GKE0-F1
#
_entry.id   AF-A0A9E3GKE0-F1
#
_cell.length_a   1.000
_cell.length_b   1.000
_cell.length_c   1.000
_cell.angle_alpha   90.00
_cell.angle_beta   90.00
_cell.angle_gamma   90.00
#
_symmetry.space_group_name_H-M   'P 1'
#
loop_
_entity.id
_entity.type
_entity.pdbx_description
1 polymer ?
#
loop_
_entity_poly.entity_id
_entity_poly.type
_entity_poly.pdbx_seq_one_letter_code
_entity_poly.pdbx_strand_id
1 'polypeptide(L)' 'MSDQQVTGTSDPTYNLVSVVYHALHGAETIQKYLDDAGTDDDLRTYFQQVQQGYRRAADMGKQILAQRIEHEH' A
#
# COMPACT_ATOMS: atom_id res chain seq x y z
N MET A 1 -2.71 20.77 26.99
CA MET A 1 -3.39 19.68 26.25
C MET A 1 -2.35 18.61 26.01
N SER A 2 -2.71 17.39 26.39
CA SER A 2 -1.78 16.34 26.81
C SER A 2 -0.84 15.84 25.73
N ASP A 3 0.41 15.64 26.13
CA ASP A 3 1.48 14.95 25.41
C ASP A 3 0.97 13.67 24.75
N GLN A 4 0.89 13.68 23.42
CA GLN A 4 0.86 12.44 22.66
C GLN A 4 2.28 11.87 22.71
N GLN A 5 2.41 10.75 23.42
CA GLN A 5 3.60 9.91 23.45
C GLN A 5 4.02 9.56 22.02
N VAL A 6 4.95 10.35 21.48
CA VAL A 6 5.73 10.01 20.28
C VAL A 6 6.68 8.91 20.73
N THR A 7 6.25 7.66 20.58
CA THR A 7 7.20 6.55 20.58
C THR A 7 8.23 6.83 19.47
N GLY A 8 9.51 6.73 19.81
CA GLY A 8 10.61 7.34 19.08
C GLY A 8 10.64 7.02 17.59
N THR A 9 10.95 8.06 16.79
CA THR A 9 11.12 8.04 15.31
C THR A 9 9.83 8.15 14.48
N SER A 10 9.02 9.19 14.71
CA SER A 10 8.00 9.57 13.73
C SER A 10 8.66 10.22 12.51
N ASP A 11 8.86 9.44 11.44
CA ASP A 11 9.32 9.93 10.13
C ASP A 11 8.17 9.78 9.11
N PRO A 12 7.54 10.89 8.69
CA PRO A 12 6.45 10.85 7.72
C PRO A 12 6.82 10.27 6.35
N THR A 13 8.09 10.34 5.96
CA THR A 13 8.60 9.76 4.70
C THR A 13 8.78 8.27 4.86
N TYR A 14 9.34 7.81 5.98
CA TYR A 14 9.36 6.38 6.33
C TYR A 14 7.95 5.78 6.36
N ASN A 15 6.97 6.48 6.94
CA ASN A 15 5.58 6.03 7.00
C ASN A 15 4.99 5.89 5.59
N LEU A 16 5.26 6.85 4.69
CA LEU A 16 4.79 6.80 3.30
C LEU A 16 5.43 5.64 2.53
N VAL A 17 6.75 5.45 2.66
CA VAL A 17 7.47 4.31 2.05
C VAL A 17 6.89 2.99 2.56
N SER A 18 6.61 2.90 3.86
CA SER A 18 5.99 1.72 4.47
C SER A 18 4.62 1.44 3.87
N VAL A 19 3.77 2.45 3.66
CA VAL A 19 2.46 2.27 3.00
C VAL A 19 2.62 1.78 1.56
N VAL A 20 3.53 2.38 0.78
CA VAL A 20 3.79 1.95 -0.61
C VAL A 20 4.25 0.50 -0.64
N TYR A 21 5.18 0.12 0.24
CA TYR A 21 5.65 -1.27 0.36
C TYR A 21 4.52 -2.24 0.65
N HIS A 22 3.71 -2.00 1.68
CA HIS A 22 2.61 -2.90 2.05
C HIS A 22 1.54 -2.98 0.96
N ALA A 23 1.29 -1.89 0.23
CA ALA A 23 0.37 -1.90 -0.90
C ALA A 23 0.90 -2.78 -2.05
N LEU A 24 2.17 -2.63 -2.44
CA LEU A 24 2.77 -3.46 -3.49
C LEU A 24 2.83 -4.94 -3.08
N HIS A 25 3.27 -5.22 -1.86
CA HIS A 25 3.33 -6.58 -1.33
C HIS A 25 1.93 -7.20 -1.20
N GLY A 26 0.92 -6.39 -0.81
CA GLY A 26 -0.47 -6.79 -0.80
C GLY A 26 -0.95 -7.20 -2.19
N ALA A 27 -0.71 -6.38 -3.22
CA ALA A 27 -1.09 -6.70 -4.61
C ALA A 27 -0.45 -8.00 -5.12
N GLU A 28 0.82 -8.24 -4.77
CA GLU A 28 1.53 -9.50 -5.08
C GLU A 28 0.91 -10.68 -4.35
N THR A 29 0.57 -10.52 -3.07
CA THR A 29 -0.05 -11.57 -2.25
C THR A 29 -1.41 -11.97 -2.80
N ILE A 30 -2.24 -11.00 -3.20
CA ILE A 30 -3.55 -11.28 -3.81
C ILE A 30 -3.42 -12.05 -5.12
N GLN A 31 -2.30 -11.92 -5.85
CA GLN A 31 -2.08 -12.73 -7.06
C GLN A 31 -2.09 -14.23 -6.73
N LYS A 32 -1.47 -14.63 -5.61
CA LYS A 32 -1.48 -16.04 -5.16
C LYS A 32 -2.89 -16.49 -4.80
N TYR A 33 -3.68 -15.63 -4.14
CA TYR A 33 -5.06 -15.95 -3.79
C TYR A 33 -5.98 -16.03 -5.02
N LEU A 34 -5.69 -15.28 -6.08
CA LEU A 34 -6.37 -15.42 -7.37
C LEU A 34 -6.11 -16.78 -8.01
N ASP A 35 -4.89 -17.30 -7.87
CA ASP A 35 -4.52 -18.62 -8.37
C ASP A 35 -5.23 -19.72 -7.55
N ASP A 36 -5.26 -19.57 -6.22
CA ASP A 36 -5.96 -20.48 -5.29
C ASP A 36 -7.49 -20.48 -5.48
N ALA A 37 -8.08 -19.35 -5.90
CA ALA A 37 -9.52 -19.24 -6.15
C ALA A 37 -10.03 -20.15 -7.29
N GLY A 38 -9.14 -20.70 -8.13
CA GLY A 38 -9.52 -21.64 -9.18
C GLY A 38 -10.58 -21.05 -10.11
N THR A 39 -11.76 -21.69 -10.19
CA THR A 39 -12.90 -21.24 -11.02
C THR A 39 -14.03 -20.59 -10.21
N ASP A 40 -13.79 -20.23 -8.95
CA ASP A 40 -14.78 -19.53 -8.12
C ASP A 40 -14.86 -18.05 -8.55
N ASP A 41 -15.88 -17.72 -9.34
CA ASP A 41 -16.02 -16.39 -9.93
C ASP A 41 -16.22 -15.27 -8.90
N ASP A 42 -16.88 -15.57 -7.78
CA ASP A 42 -17.14 -14.59 -6.71
C ASP A 42 -15.82 -14.24 -6.00
N LEU A 43 -15.01 -15.25 -5.65
CA LEU A 43 -13.69 -15.05 -5.06
C LEU A 43 -12.74 -14.34 -6.02
N ARG A 44 -12.70 -14.75 -7.30
CA ARG A 44 -11.86 -14.12 -8.32
C ARG A 44 -12.22 -12.65 -8.49
N THR A 45 -13.51 -12.33 -8.55
CA THR A 45 -13.99 -10.95 -8.69
C THR A 45 -13.60 -10.11 -7.48
N TYR A 46 -13.82 -10.62 -6.28
CA TYR A 46 -13.45 -9.93 -5.04
C TYR A 46 -11.94 -9.69 -4.95
N PHE A 47 -11.13 -10.71 -5.19
CA PHE A 47 -9.67 -10.59 -5.14
C PHE A 47 -9.12 -9.65 -6.22
N GLN A 48 -9.67 -9.65 -7.44
CA GLN A 48 -9.29 -8.66 -8.45
C GLN A 48 -9.55 -7.23 -7.99
N GLN A 49 -10.69 -6.97 -7.34
CA GLN A 49 -11.01 -5.64 -6.80
C GLN A 49 -10.04 -5.23 -5.69
N VAL A 50 -9.73 -6.15 -4.77
CA VAL A 50 -8.76 -5.92 -3.69
C VAL A 50 -7.36 -5.65 -4.26
N GLN A 51 -6.89 -6.45 -5.23
CA GLN A 51 -5.60 -6.26 -5.88
C GLN A 51 -5.50 -4.90 -6.57
N GLN A 52 -6.56 -4.47 -7.26
CA GLN A 52 -6.61 -3.15 -7.88
C GLN A 52 -6.59 -2.02 -6.84
N GLY A 53 -7.25 -2.21 -5.69
CA GLY A 53 -7.18 -1.28 -4.55
C GLY A 53 -5.74 -1.07 -4.07
N TYR A 54 -5.01 -2.16 -3.87
CA TYR A 54 -3.59 -2.11 -3.50
C TYR A 54 -2.73 -1.42 -4.56
N ARG A 55 -2.92 -1.73 -5.86
CA ARG A 55 -2.18 -1.06 -6.94
C ARG A 55 -2.43 0.44 -6.96
N ARG A 56 -3.69 0.87 -6.84
CA ARG A 56 -4.04 2.30 -6.76
C ARG A 56 -3.39 2.98 -5.56
N ALA A 57 -3.42 2.35 -4.39
CA ALA A 57 -2.78 2.89 -3.19
C ALA A 57 -1.26 3.04 -3.37
N ALA A 58 -0.61 2.05 -3.97
CA ALA A 58 0.82 2.12 -4.27
C ALA A 58 1.15 3.23 -5.28
N ASP A 59 0.35 3.40 -6.33
CA ASP A 59 0.57 4.44 -7.34
C ASP A 59 0.41 5.85 -6.77
N MET A 60 -0.63 6.10 -5.97
CA MET A 60 -0.80 7.37 -5.27
C MET A 60 0.36 7.63 -4.30
N GLY A 61 0.78 6.62 -3.53
CA GLY A 61 1.88 6.76 -2.59
C GLY A 61 3.22 7.07 -3.29
N LYS A 62 3.50 6.44 -4.43
CA LYS A 62 4.67 6.74 -5.26
C LYS A 62 4.66 8.17 -5.80
N GLN A 63 3.50 8.69 -6.20
CA GLN A 63 3.37 10.08 -6.66
C GLN A 63 3.70 11.07 -5.54
N ILE A 64 3.17 10.84 -4.34
CA ILE A 64 3.47 11.68 -3.17
C ILE A 64 4.96 11.59 -2.80
N LEU A 65 5.54 10.38 -2.88
CA LEU A 65 6.95 10.18 -2.57
C LEU A 65 7.86 10.92 -3.55
N ALA A 66 7.56 10.86 -4.85
CA ALA A 66 8.30 11.60 -5.88
C ALA A 66 8.27 13.12 -5.60
N GLN A 67 7.09 13.67 -5.31
CA GLN A 67 6.93 15.09 -4.96
C GLN A 67 7.73 15.48 -3.71
N ARG A 68 7.86 14.59 -2.73
CA ARG A 68 8.67 14.89 -1.52
C ARG A 68 10.15 14.92 -1.82
N ILE A 69 10.66 13.93 -2.55
CA ILE A 69 12.08 13.86 -2.91
C ILE A 69 12.48 15.07 -3.77
N GLU A 70 11.62 15.50 -4.70
CA GLU A 70 11.86 16.70 -5.51
C GLU A 70 11.97 17.99 -4.69
N HIS A 71 11.24 18.09 -3.56
CA HIS A 71 11.24 19.26 -2.67
C HIS A 71 12.28 19.20 -1.53
N GLU A 72 13.03 18.11 -1.37
CA GLU A 72 14.12 17.99 -0.39
C GLU A 72 15.47 18.52 -0.93
N HIS A 73 15.49 19.04 -2.15
CA HIS A 73 16.62 19.72 -2.81
C HIS A 73 16.60 21.24 -2.61
#